data_AF-A0A5R2MWL3-F1
#
_entry.id   AF-A0A5R2MWL3-F1
#
_cell.length_a   1.000
_cell.length_b   1.000
_cell.length_c   1.000
_cell.angle_alpha   90.00
_cell.angle_beta   90.00
_cell.angle_gamma   90.00
#
_symmetry.space_group_name_H-M   'P 1'
#
loop_
_entity.id
_entity.type
_entity.pdbx_description
1 polymer ?
#
loop_
_entity_poly.entity_id
_entity_poly.type
_entity_poly.pdbx_seq_one_letter_code
_entity_poly.pdbx_strand_id
1 'polypeptide(L)'
;DVAALCEKLGPILWQFAPTKKFDPDDFEAFLKLLPEKQDGVALRHALEVRNDSFIVPEFAALARKYKAAIVYADHAKYPDIADITGDFVYARLQTGSDDNPDCYTPKGLDEWA
;
A
#
# COMPACT_ATOMS: atom_id res chain seq x y z
N ASP A 1 1.97 20.13 -9.12
CA ASP A 1 0.88 19.16 -9.22
C ASP A 1 1.47 17.78 -9.46
N VAL A 2 0.93 16.74 -8.83
CA VAL A 2 1.32 15.35 -9.08
C VAL A 2 0.97 14.91 -10.51
N ALA A 3 -0.09 15.47 -11.10
CA ALA A 3 -0.51 15.13 -12.46
C ALA A 3 0.53 15.53 -13.54
N ALA A 4 1.45 16.45 -13.24
CA ALA A 4 2.52 16.85 -14.16
C ALA A 4 3.51 15.71 -14.52
N LEU A 5 3.49 14.60 -13.75
CA LEU A 5 4.31 13.42 -14.03
C LEU A 5 3.74 12.52 -15.14
N CYS A 6 2.45 12.67 -15.50
CA CYS A 6 1.77 11.93 -16.57
C CYS A 6 2.10 10.42 -16.54
N GLU A 7 2.63 9.86 -17.64
CA GLU A 7 2.95 8.44 -17.77
C GLU A 7 4.05 7.94 -16.81
N LYS A 8 4.85 8.86 -16.25
CA LYS A 8 5.86 8.54 -15.23
C LYS A 8 5.27 8.48 -13.82
N LEU A 9 3.99 8.81 -13.65
CA LEU A 9 3.32 8.75 -12.36
C LEU A 9 3.07 7.29 -11.96
N GLY A 10 3.89 6.81 -11.04
CA GLY A 10 3.65 5.57 -10.32
C GLY A 10 2.47 5.68 -9.34
N PRO A 11 2.18 4.60 -8.59
CA PRO A 11 1.21 4.64 -7.52
C PRO A 11 1.54 5.69 -6.45
N ILE A 12 0.51 6.36 -5.94
CA ILE A 12 0.59 7.28 -4.81
C ILE A 12 0.50 6.44 -3.54
N LEU A 13 1.59 6.43 -2.76
CA LEU A 13 1.68 5.74 -1.49
C LEU A 13 1.08 6.58 -0.36
N TRP A 14 0.05 6.05 0.30
CA TRP A 14 -0.53 6.56 1.53
C TRP A 14 -0.07 5.70 2.69
N GLN A 15 0.93 6.18 3.42
CA GLN A 15 1.51 5.50 4.56
C GLN A 15 0.91 6.02 5.86
N PHE A 16 0.22 5.15 6.59
CA PHE A 16 -0.46 5.52 7.83
C PHE A 16 0.47 5.34 9.05
N ALA A 17 0.30 6.22 10.03
CA ALA A 17 1.01 6.09 11.30
C ALA A 17 0.58 4.81 12.04
N PRO A 18 1.48 4.14 12.79
CA PRO A 18 1.14 2.95 13.57
C PRO A 18 0.05 3.19 14.63
N THR A 19 -0.18 4.44 15.02
CA THR A 19 -1.23 4.84 15.98
C THR A 19 -2.62 4.95 15.34
N LYS A 20 -2.72 4.99 14.01
CA LYS A 20 -4.01 4.99 13.32
C LYS A 20 -4.64 3.63 13.47
N LYS A 21 -5.79 3.56 14.15
CA LYS A 21 -6.63 2.37 14.22
C LYS A 21 -7.64 2.37 13.09
N PHE A 22 -8.03 1.17 12.66
CA PHE A 22 -9.11 0.99 11.71
C PHE A 22 -10.44 1.39 12.36
N ASP A 23 -11.11 2.32 11.69
CA ASP A 23 -12.48 2.71 11.92
C ASP A 23 -13.11 2.72 10.52
N PRO A 24 -14.12 1.86 10.24
CA PRO A 24 -14.64 1.71 8.89
C PRO A 24 -15.19 3.01 8.30
N ASP A 25 -15.88 3.82 9.11
CA ASP A 25 -16.54 5.03 8.63
C ASP A 25 -15.52 6.13 8.33
N ASP A 26 -14.56 6.32 9.24
CA ASP A 26 -13.47 7.28 9.04
C ASP A 26 -12.56 6.88 7.86
N PHE A 27 -12.22 5.61 7.75
CA PHE A 27 -11.36 5.13 6.67
C PHE A 27 -12.08 5.18 5.32
N GLU A 28 -13.37 4.84 5.26
CA GLU A 28 -14.15 5.02 4.03
C GLU A 28 -14.28 6.50 3.65
N ALA A 29 -14.47 7.40 4.63
CA ALA A 29 -14.49 8.84 4.38
C ALA A 29 -13.18 9.32 3.74
N PHE A 30 -12.03 8.83 4.21
CA PHE A 30 -10.74 9.08 3.58
C PHE A 30 -10.70 8.54 2.13
N LEU A 31 -11.11 7.28 1.90
CA LEU A 31 -11.10 6.68 0.56
C LEU A 31 -11.99 7.44 -0.44
N LYS A 32 -13.11 8.01 0.01
CA LYS A 32 -13.99 8.86 -0.82
C LYS A 32 -13.32 10.16 -1.29
N LEU A 33 -12.28 10.62 -0.59
CA LEU A 33 -11.53 11.82 -0.97
C LEU A 33 -10.44 11.52 -2.00
N LEU A 34 -10.13 10.25 -2.26
CA LEU A 34 -9.11 9.85 -3.22
C LEU A 34 -9.65 9.99 -4.65
N PRO A 35 -9.10 10.90 -5.49
CA PRO A 35 -9.59 11.07 -6.84
C PRO A 35 -9.09 9.94 -7.75
N GLU A 36 -9.98 9.34 -8.55
CA GLU A 36 -9.56 8.35 -9.55
C GLU A 36 -8.69 8.96 -10.68
N LYS A 37 -8.79 10.28 -10.89
CA LYS A 37 -8.16 10.98 -12.00
C LYS A 37 -7.94 12.46 -11.67
N GLN A 38 -6.80 13.01 -12.11
CA GLN A 38 -6.50 14.44 -12.06
C GLN A 38 -5.89 14.89 -13.38
N ASP A 39 -6.38 15.99 -13.97
CA ASP A 39 -5.89 16.59 -15.23
C ASP A 39 -5.67 15.60 -16.39
N GLY A 40 -6.55 14.61 -16.56
CA GLY A 40 -6.39 13.63 -17.64
C GLY A 40 -5.62 12.37 -17.23
N VAL A 41 -4.95 12.36 -16.08
CA VAL A 41 -4.06 11.29 -15.60
C VAL A 41 -4.79 10.43 -14.56
N ALA A 42 -4.88 9.12 -14.81
CA ALA A 42 -5.44 8.17 -13.85
C ALA A 42 -4.49 8.03 -12.63
N LEU A 43 -5.06 8.07 -11.43
CA LEU A 43 -4.31 7.98 -10.18
C LEU A 43 -4.49 6.59 -9.58
N ARG A 44 -3.37 5.96 -9.24
CA ARG A 44 -3.33 4.66 -8.55
C ARG A 44 -2.97 4.90 -7.10
N HIS A 45 -3.71 4.33 -6.18
CA HIS A 45 -3.50 4.53 -4.75
C HIS A 45 -3.04 3.24 -4.08
N ALA A 46 -2.00 3.34 -3.25
CA ALA A 46 -1.47 2.25 -2.45
C ALA A 46 -1.60 2.60 -0.96
N LEU A 47 -2.16 1.71 -0.16
CA LEU A 47 -2.45 1.91 1.27
C LEU A 47 -1.48 1.06 2.10
N GLU A 48 -0.61 1.71 2.87
CA GLU A 48 0.29 1.03 3.80
C GLU A 48 -0.16 1.29 5.24
N VAL A 49 -0.82 0.29 5.82
CA VAL A 49 -1.31 0.32 7.20
C VAL A 49 -0.33 -0.39 8.12
N ARG A 50 -0.16 0.12 9.34
CA ARG A 50 0.88 -0.33 10.30
C ARG A 50 0.32 -0.74 11.65
N ASN A 51 -0.97 -1.06 11.69
CA ASN A 51 -1.70 -1.36 12.91
C ASN A 51 -2.60 -2.59 12.71
N ASP A 52 -2.55 -3.54 13.64
CA ASP A 52 -3.25 -4.83 13.54
C ASP A 52 -4.78 -4.71 13.50
N SER A 53 -5.34 -3.57 13.93
CA SER A 53 -6.79 -3.33 13.81
C SER A 53 -7.29 -3.35 12.36
N PHE A 54 -6.40 -3.23 11.37
CA PHE A 54 -6.72 -3.36 9.96
C PHE A 54 -6.78 -4.81 9.45
N ILE A 55 -6.38 -5.81 10.25
CA ILE A 55 -6.43 -7.23 9.89
C ILE A 55 -7.88 -7.75 10.05
N VAL A 56 -8.78 -7.21 9.25
CA VAL A 56 -10.21 -7.53 9.26
C VAL A 56 -10.75 -7.50 7.82
N PRO A 57 -11.74 -8.36 7.48
CA PRO A 57 -12.25 -8.45 6.10
C PRO A 57 -12.88 -7.14 5.60
N GLU A 58 -13.41 -6.31 6.49
CA GLU A 58 -14.04 -5.03 6.17
C GLU A 58 -13.04 -4.05 5.55
N PHE A 59 -11.79 -4.05 6.02
CA PHE A 59 -10.75 -3.21 5.44
C PHE A 59 -10.43 -3.63 4.01
N ALA A 60 -10.21 -4.93 3.77
CA ALA A 60 -9.96 -5.45 2.42
C ALA A 60 -11.15 -5.21 1.48
N ALA A 61 -12.38 -5.33 1.99
CA ALA A 61 -13.59 -5.03 1.23
C ALA A 61 -13.67 -3.54 0.84
N LEU A 62 -13.37 -2.62 1.76
CA LEU A 62 -13.31 -1.18 1.47
C LEU A 62 -12.20 -0.86 0.46
N ALA A 63 -10.98 -1.35 0.67
CA ALA A 63 -9.88 -1.13 -0.27
C ALA A 63 -10.25 -1.60 -1.69
N ARG A 64 -10.89 -2.78 -1.82
CA ARG A 64 -11.34 -3.31 -3.11
C ARG A 64 -12.46 -2.48 -3.74
N LYS A 65 -13.42 -2.01 -2.93
CA LYS A 65 -14.51 -1.11 -3.39
C LYS A 65 -13.97 0.17 -4.03
N TYR A 66 -12.89 0.72 -3.49
CA TYR A 66 -12.27 1.95 -3.98
C TYR A 66 -11.05 1.73 -4.89
N LYS A 67 -10.79 0.47 -5.32
CA LYS A 67 -9.66 0.08 -6.18
C LYS A 67 -8.29 0.55 -5.65
N ALA A 68 -8.16 0.65 -4.33
CA ALA A 68 -6.91 1.01 -3.68
C ALA A 68 -6.14 -0.27 -3.35
N ALA A 69 -4.89 -0.37 -3.80
CA ALA A 69 -4.05 -1.52 -3.52
C ALA A 69 -3.58 -1.49 -2.06
N ILE A 70 -3.76 -2.58 -1.33
CA ILE A 70 -3.09 -2.74 -0.04
C ILE A 70 -1.61 -3.03 -0.31
N VAL A 71 -0.73 -2.31 0.37
CA VAL A 71 0.71 -2.54 0.29
C VAL A 71 1.04 -3.80 1.08
N TYR A 72 1.62 -4.79 0.40
CA TYR A 72 2.21 -5.94 1.08
C TYR A 72 3.57 -5.52 1.64
N ALA A 73 3.61 -5.24 2.93
CA ALA A 73 4.79 -4.74 3.61
C ALA A 73 5.51 -5.89 4.32
N ASP A 74 6.65 -6.32 3.77
CA ASP A 74 7.54 -7.25 4.46
C ASP A 74 8.28 -6.48 5.56
N HIS A 75 7.77 -6.58 6.78
CA HIS A 75 8.31 -5.90 7.94
C HIS A 75 8.10 -6.73 9.21
N ALA A 76 9.13 -6.84 10.05
CA ALA A 76 9.15 -7.69 11.24
C ALA A 76 8.09 -7.39 12.34
N LYS A 77 7.25 -6.37 12.16
CA LYS A 77 6.33 -5.85 13.18
C LYS A 77 4.97 -5.38 12.64
N TYR A 78 4.83 -5.22 11.33
CA TYR A 78 3.61 -4.63 10.76
C TYR A 78 2.74 -5.74 10.17
N PRO A 79 1.42 -5.50 10.02
CA PRO A 79 0.51 -6.53 9.54
C PRO A 79 0.82 -6.91 8.09
N ASP A 80 0.95 -8.23 7.86
CA ASP A 80 1.04 -8.82 6.53
C ASP A 80 -0.37 -9.01 5.95
N ILE A 81 -0.83 -8.04 5.16
CA ILE A 81 -2.14 -8.11 4.49
C ILE A 81 -1.90 -8.32 2.99
N ALA A 82 -2.09 -9.56 2.54
CA ALA A 82 -1.83 -9.98 1.15
C ALA A 82 -3.07 -9.95 0.24
N ASP A 83 -4.17 -9.36 0.71
CA ASP A 83 -5.39 -9.20 -0.08
C ASP A 83 -5.15 -8.37 -1.36
N ILE A 84 -5.45 -8.96 -2.51
CA ILE A 84 -5.42 -8.24 -3.79
C ILE A 84 -6.69 -7.38 -3.89
N THR A 85 -6.52 -6.06 -3.80
CA THR A 85 -7.61 -5.08 -3.75
C THR A 85 -7.55 -4.03 -4.87
N GLY A 86 -6.41 -3.87 -5.53
CA GLY A 86 -6.23 -3.00 -6.68
C GLY A 86 -6.05 -3.76 -8.00
N ASP A 87 -5.88 -3.02 -9.08
CA ASP A 87 -5.47 -3.52 -10.39
C ASP A 87 -3.95 -3.78 -10.49
N PHE A 88 -3.20 -3.49 -9.42
CA PHE A 88 -1.79 -3.78 -9.26
C PHE A 88 -1.49 -4.29 -7.85
N VAL A 89 -0.34 -4.96 -7.71
CA VAL A 89 0.25 -5.33 -6.41
C VAL A 89 1.40 -4.36 -6.12
N TYR A 90 1.50 -3.91 -4.87
CA TYR A 90 2.58 -3.06 -4.40
C TYR A 90 3.25 -3.72 -3.19
N ALA A 91 4.44 -4.28 -3.40
CA ALA A 91 5.23 -4.85 -2.32
C ALA A 91 6.28 -3.83 -1.82
N ARG A 92 6.48 -3.77 -0.50
CA ARG A 92 7.59 -3.02 0.10
C ARG A 92 8.41 -3.97 0.96
N LEU A 93 9.62 -4.25 0.49
CA LEU A 93 10.59 -5.07 1.19
C LEU A 93 11.36 -4.19 2.17
N GLN A 94 11.14 -4.36 3.48
CA GLN A 94 11.68 -3.48 4.52
C GLN A 94 12.46 -4.23 5.61
N THR A 95 12.82 -5.48 5.37
CA THR A 95 13.58 -6.37 6.27
C THR A 95 15.05 -6.52 5.88
N GLY A 96 15.50 -5.85 4.83
CA GLY A 96 16.89 -5.89 4.37
C GLY A 96 17.89 -5.39 5.43
N SER A 97 19.13 -5.84 5.32
CA SER A 97 20.23 -5.47 6.22
C SER A 97 21.25 -4.56 5.53
N ASP A 98 21.66 -3.50 6.22
CA ASP A 98 22.73 -2.60 5.76
C ASP A 98 24.11 -3.27 5.70
N ASP A 99 24.28 -4.41 6.36
CA ASP A 99 25.53 -5.21 6.30
C ASP A 99 25.70 -5.93 4.95
N ASN A 100 24.64 -5.95 4.12
CA ASN A 100 24.66 -6.48 2.77
C ASN A 100 24.54 -5.33 1.76
N PRO A 101 25.47 -5.17 0.80
CA PRO A 101 25.40 -4.10 -0.20
C PRO A 101 24.13 -4.13 -1.06
N ASP A 102 23.49 -5.31 -1.20
CA ASP A 102 22.25 -5.48 -1.95
C ASP A 102 20.99 -5.48 -1.05
N CYS A 103 21.16 -5.21 0.25
CA CYS A 103 20.18 -5.31 1.34
C CYS A 103 19.59 -6.72 1.58
N TYR A 104 19.48 -7.56 0.55
CA TYR A 104 18.92 -8.91 0.58
C TYR A 104 19.91 -9.93 0.02
N THR A 105 19.91 -11.13 0.59
CA THR A 105 20.69 -12.24 0.01
C THR A 105 20.06 -12.65 -1.33
N PRO A 106 20.82 -13.24 -2.28
CA PRO A 106 20.24 -13.75 -3.53
C PRO A 106 19.04 -14.68 -3.29
N LYS A 107 19.16 -15.62 -2.34
CA LYS A 107 18.07 -16.50 -1.95
C LYS A 107 16.85 -15.73 -1.40
N GLY A 108 17.09 -14.70 -0.58
CA GLY A 108 16.02 -13.86 -0.06
C GLY A 108 15.29 -13.11 -1.18
N LEU A 109 16.01 -12.63 -2.20
CA LEU A 109 15.39 -12.03 -3.38
C LEU A 109 14.61 -13.05 -4.22
N ASP A 110 15.11 -14.28 -4.36
CA ASP A 110 14.42 -15.36 -5.09
C ASP A 110 13.07 -15.74 -4.45
N GLU A 111 12.91 -15.56 -3.13
CA GLU A 111 11.62 -15.78 -2.45
C GLU A 111 10.55 -14.74 -2.85
N TRP A 112 10.95 -13.61 -3.44
CA TRP A 112 10.09 -12.51 -3.90
C TRP A 112 9.92 -12.42 -5.42
N ALA A 113 10.61 -13.27 -6.19
CA ALA A 113 10.69 -13.23 -7.66
C ALA A 113 9.56 -13.98 -8.39
#